data_AF-A0A2S0RDH7-F1
#
_entry.id   AF-A0A2S0RDH7-F1
#
_cell.length_a   1.000
_cell.length_b   1.000
_cell.length_c   1.000
_cell.angle_alpha   90.00
_cell.angle_beta   90.00
_cell.angle_gamma   90.00
#
_symmetry.space_group_name_H-M   'P 1'
#
loop_
_entity.id
_entity.type
_entity.pdbx_description
1 polymer ?
#
loop_
_entity_poly.entity_id
_entity_poly.type
_entity_poly.pdbx_seq_one_letter_code
_entity_poly.pdbx_strand_id
1 'polypeptide(L)'
;MKKLLLSVAAVLAFGVVSAQDSDGMRFGAKAGFASLSSKVKVAGVSANGSDSGFFGGLFAEFPISESFGFKPELLYVAVGDVNQIQLPLHLKYDVTEGFGLFTGPNLGFITGAEDGTKSFNYGIDLGASYDITEEIVADARYNIGLANLVENGDSDNSIKLSGFYIGVGYRF
;
A
#
# COMPACT_ATOMS: atom_id res chain seq x y z
N MET A 1 8.41 -15.69 15.30
CA MET A 1 8.21 -15.34 13.88
C MET A 1 7.39 -16.39 13.11
N LYS A 2 7.72 -17.69 13.14
CA LYS A 2 6.94 -18.74 12.44
C LYS A 2 5.46 -18.82 12.88
N LYS A 3 5.18 -18.63 14.18
CA LYS A 3 3.82 -18.68 14.73
C LYS A 3 2.94 -17.52 14.25
N LEU A 4 3.50 -16.32 14.09
CA LEU A 4 2.80 -15.13 13.57
C LEU A 4 2.46 -15.29 12.08
N LEU A 5 3.37 -15.84 11.28
CA LEU A 5 3.12 -16.15 9.87
C LEU A 5 2.01 -17.21 9.70
N LEU A 6 1.98 -18.22 10.57
CA LEU A 6 0.91 -19.23 10.60
C LEU A 6 -0.45 -18.65 11.02
N SER A 7 -0.48 -17.66 11.93
CA SER A 7 -1.71 -16.97 12.32
C SER A 7 -2.26 -16.09 11.20
N VAL A 8 -1.41 -15.34 10.50
CA VAL A 8 -1.81 -14.54 9.33
C VAL A 8 -2.31 -15.44 8.21
N ALA A 9 -1.63 -16.55 7.93
CA ALA A 9 -2.08 -17.54 6.96
C ALA A 9 -3.42 -18.19 7.34
N ALA A 10 -3.64 -18.45 8.64
CA ALA A 10 -4.90 -19.01 9.13
C ALA A 10 -6.08 -18.02 8.97
N VAL A 11 -5.88 -16.73 9.28
CA VAL A 11 -6.92 -15.70 9.09
C VAL A 11 -7.28 -15.56 7.60
N LEU A 12 -6.30 -15.64 6.69
CA LEU A 12 -6.55 -15.65 5.25
C LEU A 12 -7.28 -16.92 4.78
N ALA A 13 -6.99 -18.08 5.38
CA ALA A 13 -7.62 -19.36 5.04
C ALA A 13 -9.05 -19.51 5.58
N PHE A 14 -9.43 -18.82 6.66
CA PHE A 14 -10.81 -18.82 7.17
C PHE A 14 -11.73 -17.81 6.45
N GLY A 15 -11.17 -16.84 5.72
CA GLY A 15 -11.94 -15.87 4.94
C GLY A 15 -12.57 -16.45 3.66
N VAL A 16 -12.07 -17.57 3.14
CA VAL A 16 -12.49 -18.14 1.84
C VAL A 16 -13.69 -19.09 1.89
N VAL A 17 -14.37 -19.26 3.04
CA VAL A 17 -15.43 -20.28 3.21
C VAL A 17 -16.86 -19.71 3.21
N SER A 18 -17.08 -18.46 2.79
CA SER A 18 -18.45 -17.94 2.66
C SER A 18 -18.60 -16.87 1.57
N ALA A 19 -19.11 -17.27 0.40
CA ALA A 19 -20.15 -16.56 -0.36
C ALA A 19 -20.39 -17.29 -1.71
N GLN A 20 -21.54 -17.95 -1.82
CA GLN A 20 -22.16 -18.28 -3.10
C GLN A 20 -22.97 -17.04 -3.55
N ASP A 21 -23.05 -16.85 -4.88
CA ASP A 21 -23.83 -15.87 -5.65
C ASP A 21 -23.19 -14.47 -5.96
N SER A 22 -22.55 -14.42 -7.14
CA SER A 22 -22.54 -13.34 -8.15
C SER A 22 -22.31 -11.86 -7.80
N ASP A 23 -21.61 -11.55 -6.71
CA ASP A 23 -20.75 -10.35 -6.58
C ASP A 23 -19.70 -10.60 -5.49
N GLY A 24 -18.96 -11.69 -5.66
CA GLY A 24 -18.08 -12.25 -4.64
C GLY A 24 -16.80 -11.45 -4.40
N MET A 25 -16.09 -11.83 -3.33
CA MET A 25 -14.72 -11.42 -3.07
C MET A 25 -13.84 -11.69 -4.31
N ARG A 26 -13.15 -10.67 -4.80
CA ARG A 26 -12.26 -10.79 -5.97
C ARG A 26 -10.82 -10.77 -5.51
N PHE A 27 -9.98 -11.64 -6.07
CA PHE A 27 -8.55 -11.65 -5.81
C PHE A 27 -7.81 -11.17 -7.04
N GLY A 28 -6.59 -10.67 -6.85
CA GLY A 28 -5.77 -10.27 -7.98
C GLY A 28 -4.32 -10.09 -7.62
N ALA A 29 -3.52 -9.95 -8.67
CA ALA A 29 -2.12 -9.55 -8.59
C ALA A 29 -1.96 -8.20 -9.27
N LYS A 30 -1.06 -7.34 -8.75
CA LYS A 30 -0.75 -6.05 -9.36
C LYS A 30 0.74 -5.76 -9.36
N ALA A 31 1.18 -5.00 -10.34
CA ALA A 31 2.53 -4.49 -10.44
C ALA A 31 2.52 -3.09 -11.05
N GLY A 32 3.59 -2.34 -10.83
CA GLY A 32 3.64 -0.96 -11.30
C GLY A 32 4.91 -0.21 -10.97
N PHE A 33 4.85 1.07 -11.29
CA PHE A 33 5.88 2.06 -11.00
C PHE A 33 5.65 2.68 -9.62
N ALA A 34 6.72 2.90 -8.87
CA ALA A 34 6.71 3.64 -7.63
C ALA A 34 7.79 4.73 -7.65
N SER A 35 7.46 5.91 -7.14
CA SER A 35 8.42 6.95 -6.79
C SER A 35 8.28 7.29 -5.32
N LEU A 36 9.38 7.19 -4.56
CA LEU A 36 9.40 7.53 -3.15
C LEU A 36 10.10 8.87 -2.97
N SER A 37 9.48 9.75 -2.19
CA SER A 37 10.03 11.04 -1.81
C SER A 37 10.39 11.03 -0.33
N SER A 38 11.67 11.22 -0.05
CA SER A 38 12.23 11.31 1.29
C SER A 38 12.34 12.77 1.69
N LYS A 39 11.58 13.19 2.70
CA LYS A 39 11.75 14.49 3.36
C LYS A 39 12.61 14.28 4.59
N VAL A 40 13.81 14.84 4.56
CA VAL A 40 14.77 14.83 5.66
C VAL A 40 14.76 16.20 6.32
N LYS A 41 14.58 16.22 7.64
CA LYS A 41 14.76 17.41 8.46
C LYS A 41 15.96 17.22 9.38
N VAL A 42 16.86 18.20 9.41
CA VAL A 42 17.99 18.27 10.33
C VAL A 42 18.07 19.70 10.86
N ALA A 43 18.01 19.86 12.18
CA ALA A 43 18.04 21.18 12.83
C ALA A 43 17.03 22.19 12.23
N GLY A 44 15.83 21.71 11.88
CA GLY A 44 14.77 22.54 11.29
C GLY A 44 14.91 22.84 9.79
N VAL A 45 16.04 22.52 9.16
CA VAL A 45 16.25 22.66 7.71
C VAL A 45 15.74 21.41 7.00
N SER A 46 14.89 21.59 5.98
CA SER A 46 14.31 20.49 5.21
C SER A 46 15.00 20.32 3.87
N ALA A 47 15.38 19.07 3.55
CA ALA A 47 15.81 18.65 2.22
C ALA A 47 14.90 17.54 1.70
N ASN A 48 14.69 17.51 0.39
CA ASN A 48 13.88 16.51 -0.28
C ASN A 48 14.75 15.74 -1.27
N GLY A 49 14.67 14.41 -1.22
CA GLY A 49 15.20 13.51 -2.25
C GLY A 49 14.08 12.66 -2.82
N SER A 50 14.24 12.16 -4.04
CA SER A 50 13.28 11.25 -4.65
C SER A 50 13.97 10.19 -5.48
N ASP A 51 13.56 8.95 -5.29
CA ASP A 51 13.98 7.81 -6.10
C ASP A 51 12.76 7.19 -6.78
N SER A 52 13.04 6.39 -7.80
CA SER A 52 12.04 5.68 -8.58
C SER A 52 12.37 4.20 -8.71
N GLY A 53 11.34 3.39 -8.92
CA GLY A 53 11.46 1.94 -9.02
C GLY A 53 10.10 1.31 -9.25
N PHE A 54 9.90 0.12 -8.69
CA PHE A 54 8.75 -0.72 -9.01
C PHE A 54 8.12 -1.32 -7.76
N PHE A 55 6.87 -1.76 -7.91
CA PHE A 55 6.21 -2.57 -6.92
C PHE A 55 5.49 -3.75 -7.58
N GLY A 56 5.22 -4.78 -6.78
CA GLY A 56 4.43 -5.94 -7.17
C GLY A 56 3.83 -6.62 -5.96
N GLY A 57 2.67 -7.25 -6.13
CA GLY A 57 2.03 -7.97 -5.04
C GLY A 57 0.62 -8.45 -5.33
N LEU A 58 -0.12 -8.72 -4.25
CA LEU A 58 -1.46 -9.29 -4.29
C LEU A 58 -2.46 -8.32 -3.68
N PHE A 59 -3.71 -8.41 -4.11
CA PHE A 59 -4.82 -7.69 -3.52
C PHE A 59 -6.05 -8.59 -3.43
N ALA A 60 -6.95 -8.22 -2.52
CA ALA A 60 -8.31 -8.75 -2.48
C ALA A 60 -9.29 -7.57 -2.44
N GLU A 61 -10.46 -7.72 -3.06
CA GLU A 61 -11.54 -6.75 -3.08
C GLU A 61 -12.77 -7.41 -2.44
N PHE A 62 -13.21 -6.84 -1.32
CA PHE A 62 -14.38 -7.27 -0.57
C PHE A 62 -15.48 -6.23 -0.77
N PRO A 63 -16.53 -6.51 -1.54
CA PRO A 63 -17.67 -5.61 -1.62
C PRO A 63 -18.34 -5.49 -0.25
N ILE A 64 -18.57 -4.26 0.21
CA ILE A 64 -19.31 -3.94 1.44
C ILE A 64 -20.75 -3.54 1.09
N SER A 65 -20.93 -2.79 0.00
CA SER A 65 -22.22 -2.39 -0.56
C SER A 65 -22.08 -2.16 -2.07
N GLU A 66 -23.16 -1.72 -2.73
CA GLU A 66 -23.19 -1.44 -4.17
C GLU A 66 -22.14 -0.41 -4.63
N SER A 67 -21.68 0.48 -3.74
CA SER A 67 -20.69 1.53 -4.09
C SER A 67 -19.46 1.52 -3.20
N PHE A 68 -19.42 0.70 -2.14
CA PHE A 68 -18.28 0.64 -1.23
C PHE A 68 -17.65 -0.75 -1.21
N GLY A 69 -16.32 -0.77 -1.25
CA GLY A 69 -15.53 -1.99 -1.09
C GLY A 69 -14.36 -1.79 -0.14
N PHE A 70 -13.88 -2.88 0.45
CA PHE A 70 -12.64 -2.92 1.20
C PHE A 70 -11.58 -3.65 0.39
N LYS A 71 -10.42 -3.03 0.22
CA LYS A 71 -9.32 -3.55 -0.60
C LYS A 71 -8.02 -3.60 0.20
N PRO A 72 -7.74 -4.71 0.90
CA PRO A 72 -6.41 -4.97 1.43
C PRO A 72 -5.46 -5.39 0.31
N GLU A 73 -4.24 -4.88 0.36
CA GLU A 73 -3.15 -5.24 -0.56
C GLU A 73 -1.94 -5.73 0.24
N LEU A 74 -1.13 -6.61 -0.33
CA LEU A 74 0.19 -6.98 0.17
C LEU A 74 1.20 -6.77 -0.96
N LEU A 75 2.09 -5.80 -0.80
CA LEU A 75 2.98 -5.35 -1.86
C LEU A 75 4.42 -5.41 -1.41
N TYR A 76 5.30 -5.79 -2.34
CA TYR A 76 6.73 -5.52 -2.27
C TYR A 76 7.03 -4.29 -3.13
N VAL A 77 7.73 -3.31 -2.56
CA VAL A 77 8.14 -2.07 -3.24
C VAL A 77 9.66 -1.97 -3.18
N ALA A 78 10.28 -1.82 -4.34
CA ALA A 78 11.72 -1.69 -4.51
C ALA A 78 12.02 -0.38 -5.26
N VAL A 79 12.54 0.61 -4.56
CA VAL A 79 12.79 1.97 -5.09
C VAL A 79 14.16 2.45 -4.59
N GLY A 80 15.09 2.66 -5.53
CA GLY A 80 16.49 2.91 -5.18
C GLY A 80 17.03 1.81 -4.25
N ASP A 81 17.65 2.21 -3.15
CA ASP A 81 18.13 1.29 -2.11
C ASP A 81 17.05 0.93 -1.06
N VAL A 82 15.84 1.51 -1.17
CA VAL A 82 14.75 1.27 -0.23
C VAL A 82 13.85 0.14 -0.74
N ASN A 83 13.92 -0.98 -0.03
CA ASN A 83 13.01 -2.11 -0.21
C ASN A 83 12.03 -2.18 0.96
N GLN A 84 10.75 -2.38 0.69
CA GLN A 84 9.72 -2.46 1.73
C GLN A 84 8.58 -3.41 1.38
N ILE A 85 8.04 -4.07 2.40
CA ILE A 85 6.77 -4.78 2.34
C ILE A 85 5.69 -3.81 2.83
N GLN A 86 4.67 -3.55 2.02
CA GLN A 86 3.53 -2.71 2.38
C GLN A 86 2.26 -3.54 2.51
N LEU A 87 1.42 -3.15 3.47
CA LEU A 87 0.07 -3.63 3.69
C LEU A 87 -0.92 -2.45 3.68
N PRO A 88 -1.29 -1.94 2.49
CA PRO A 88 -2.38 -0.98 2.35
C PRO A 88 -3.73 -1.61 2.71
N LEU A 89 -4.57 -0.87 3.45
CA LEU A 89 -5.93 -1.27 3.78
C LEU A 89 -6.88 -0.17 3.27
N HIS A 90 -7.35 -0.29 2.03
CA HIS A 90 -8.15 0.77 1.40
C HIS A 90 -9.64 0.56 1.57
N LEU A 91 -10.36 1.64 1.86
CA LEU A 91 -11.77 1.77 1.53
C LEU A 91 -11.86 2.33 0.11
N LYS A 92 -12.56 1.62 -0.76
CA LYS A 92 -12.86 1.99 -2.15
C LYS A 92 -14.31 2.49 -2.23
N TYR A 93 -14.52 3.56 -2.97
CA TYR A 93 -15.82 4.11 -3.32
C TYR A 93 -15.93 4.18 -4.84
N ASP A 94 -16.85 3.41 -5.42
CA ASP A 94 -17.13 3.42 -6.85
C ASP A 94 -18.00 4.64 -7.18
N VAL A 95 -17.43 5.59 -7.94
CA VAL A 95 -18.07 6.87 -8.29
C VAL A 95 -18.94 6.70 -9.53
N THR A 96 -18.45 5.94 -10.51
CA THR A 96 -19.20 5.51 -11.69
C THR A 96 -18.82 4.07 -11.99
N GLU A 97 -19.53 3.45 -12.95
CA GLU A 97 -19.11 2.16 -13.48
C GLU A 97 -17.64 2.24 -13.96
N GLY A 98 -16.81 1.34 -13.44
CA GLY A 98 -15.38 1.26 -13.68
C GLY A 98 -14.50 2.32 -13.02
N PHE A 99 -14.99 3.48 -12.57
CA PHE A 99 -14.16 4.50 -11.91
C PHE A 99 -14.41 4.55 -10.41
N GLY A 100 -13.34 4.38 -9.63
CA GLY A 100 -13.40 4.41 -8.17
C GLY A 100 -12.33 5.30 -7.55
N LEU A 101 -12.65 5.83 -6.38
CA LEU A 101 -11.70 6.50 -5.49
C LEU A 101 -11.38 5.56 -4.33
N PHE A 102 -10.19 5.66 -3.77
CA PHE A 102 -9.86 4.90 -2.58
C PHE A 102 -8.96 5.66 -1.62
N THR A 103 -9.07 5.31 -0.35
CA THR A 103 -8.25 5.87 0.71
C THR A 103 -8.10 4.88 1.85
N GLY A 104 -7.03 5.00 2.63
CA GLY A 104 -6.90 4.19 3.84
C GLY A 104 -5.49 4.19 4.41
N PRO A 105 -5.29 3.59 5.58
CA PRO A 105 -3.98 3.45 6.17
C PRO A 105 -3.10 2.52 5.33
N ASN A 106 -1.81 2.84 5.30
CA ASN A 106 -0.76 2.03 4.69
C ASN A 106 0.30 1.74 5.73
N LEU A 107 0.57 0.45 5.96
CA LEU A 107 1.59 -0.01 6.88
C LEU A 107 2.77 -0.57 6.08
N GLY A 108 3.95 -0.02 6.26
CA GLY A 108 5.18 -0.43 5.58
C GLY A 108 6.21 -1.01 6.54
N PHE A 109 6.99 -1.98 6.05
CA PHE A 109 8.15 -2.51 6.73
C PHE A 109 9.35 -2.51 5.79
N ILE A 110 10.34 -1.68 6.08
CA ILE A 110 11.58 -1.56 5.31
C ILE A 110 12.44 -2.79 5.56
N THR A 111 12.71 -3.55 4.50
CA THR A 111 13.53 -4.75 4.52
C THR A 111 14.99 -4.34 4.34
N GLY A 112 15.77 -4.38 5.42
CA GLY A 112 17.18 -3.95 5.41
C GLY A 112 17.39 -2.52 5.92
N ALA A 113 16.58 -2.07 6.88
CA ALA A 113 16.86 -0.81 7.57
C ALA A 113 18.24 -0.85 8.25
N GLU A 114 19.03 0.21 8.07
CA GLU A 114 20.34 0.37 8.71
C GLU A 114 20.21 0.72 10.18
N ASP A 115 21.27 0.49 10.96
CA ASP A 115 21.34 0.85 12.37
C ASP A 115 21.04 2.35 12.56
N GLY A 116 20.13 2.68 13.49
CA GLY A 116 19.65 4.04 13.70
C GLY A 116 18.40 4.43 12.89
N THR A 117 17.90 3.53 12.03
CA THR A 117 16.67 3.75 11.24
C THR A 117 15.56 2.76 11.64
N LYS A 118 14.38 3.28 11.94
CA LYS A 118 13.19 2.46 12.19
C LYS A 118 12.74 1.77 10.91
N SER A 119 12.51 0.47 11.00
CA SER A 119 12.00 -0.32 9.87
C SER A 119 10.50 -0.12 9.63
N PHE A 120 9.74 0.28 10.65
CA PHE A 120 8.29 0.46 10.52
C PHE A 120 7.94 1.84 9.97
N ASN A 121 7.26 1.84 8.82
CA ASN A 121 6.72 3.02 8.16
C ASN A 121 5.19 2.97 8.19
N TYR A 122 4.53 4.12 8.21
CA TYR A 122 3.09 4.19 8.06
C TYR A 122 2.66 5.53 7.45
N GLY A 123 1.53 5.49 6.74
CA GLY A 123 0.98 6.64 6.05
C GLY A 123 -0.49 6.48 5.75
N ILE A 124 -1.04 7.46 5.02
CA ILE A 124 -2.39 7.42 4.49
C ILE A 124 -2.31 7.48 2.97
N ASP A 125 -2.99 6.56 2.31
CA ASP A 125 -3.14 6.56 0.86
C ASP A 125 -4.38 7.34 0.44
N LEU A 126 -4.25 8.03 -0.68
CA LEU A 126 -5.35 8.57 -1.46
C LEU A 126 -5.09 8.23 -2.92
N GLY A 127 -6.07 7.65 -3.61
CA GLY A 127 -5.90 7.25 -5.00
C GLY A 127 -7.21 7.09 -5.75
N ALA A 128 -7.06 6.75 -7.01
CA ALA A 128 -8.13 6.47 -7.94
C ALA A 128 -7.80 5.21 -8.74
N SER A 129 -8.83 4.46 -9.11
CA SER A 129 -8.76 3.26 -9.93
C SER A 129 -9.72 3.35 -11.10
N TYR A 130 -9.34 2.73 -12.22
CA TYR A 130 -10.17 2.57 -13.40
C TYR A 130 -10.15 1.11 -13.87
N ASP A 131 -11.31 0.49 -13.96
CA ASP A 131 -11.50 -0.85 -14.51
C ASP A 131 -11.49 -0.75 -16.04
N ILE A 132 -10.40 -1.21 -16.64
CA ILE A 132 -10.22 -1.26 -18.10
C ILE A 132 -11.06 -2.40 -18.68
N THR A 133 -11.06 -3.55 -17.99
CA THR A 133 -11.95 -4.69 -18.22
C THR A 133 -12.43 -5.22 -16.88
N GLU A 134 -13.27 -6.26 -16.87
CA GLU A 134 -13.68 -6.93 -15.62
C GLU A 134 -12.45 -7.45 -14.84
N GLU A 135 -11.41 -7.91 -15.56
CA GLU A 135 -10.18 -8.45 -15.00
C GLU A 135 -9.07 -7.40 -14.82
N ILE A 136 -8.96 -6.42 -15.73
CA ILE A 136 -7.84 -5.49 -15.75
C ILE A 136 -8.24 -4.18 -15.07
N VAL A 137 -7.49 -3.81 -14.04
CA VAL A 137 -7.63 -2.53 -13.32
C VAL A 137 -6.35 -1.73 -13.41
N ALA A 138 -6.45 -0.43 -13.66
CA ALA A 138 -5.35 0.50 -13.48
C ALA A 138 -5.61 1.36 -12.23
N ASP A 139 -4.56 1.69 -11.48
CA ASP A 139 -4.68 2.61 -10.34
C ASP A 139 -3.50 3.56 -10.23
N ALA A 140 -3.79 4.74 -9.68
CA ALA A 140 -2.80 5.71 -9.29
C ALA A 140 -3.09 6.15 -7.85
N ARG A 141 -2.05 6.25 -7.02
CA ARG A 141 -2.18 6.68 -5.63
C ARG A 141 -0.99 7.49 -5.14
N TYR A 142 -1.27 8.34 -4.16
CA TYR A 142 -0.28 9.04 -3.38
C TYR A 142 -0.37 8.59 -1.92
N ASN A 143 0.75 8.12 -1.38
CA ASN A 143 0.96 7.81 0.03
C ASN A 143 1.54 9.03 0.73
N ILE A 144 0.82 9.54 1.72
CA ILE A 144 1.28 10.59 2.63
C ILE A 144 2.00 9.92 3.79
N GLY A 145 3.33 10.02 3.80
CA GLY A 145 4.19 9.46 4.85
C GLY A 145 4.05 10.17 6.18
N LEU A 146 3.70 9.43 7.23
CA LEU A 146 3.48 9.97 8.58
C LEU A 146 4.57 9.54 9.57
N ALA A 147 5.15 8.36 9.40
CA ALA A 147 6.18 7.84 10.30
C ALA A 147 7.46 8.67 10.27
N ASN A 148 8.05 8.89 11.44
CA ASN A 148 9.44 9.34 11.55
C ASN A 148 10.35 8.10 11.63
N LEU A 149 11.20 7.93 10.62
CA LEU A 149 12.10 6.79 10.52
C LEU A 149 13.41 6.95 11.30
N VAL A 150 13.69 8.12 11.88
CA VAL A 150 14.89 8.31 12.72
C VAL A 150 14.66 7.68 14.09
N GLU A 151 15.57 6.83 14.56
CA GLU A 151 15.57 6.37 15.95
C GLU A 151 15.82 7.55 16.90
N ASN A 152 14.98 7.67 17.94
CA ASN A 152 14.97 8.82 18.87
C ASN A 152 14.82 10.20 18.20
N GLY A 153 14.32 10.26 16.95
CA GLY A 153 14.08 11.53 16.26
C GLY A 153 12.95 12.36 16.88
N ASP A 154 13.08 13.67 16.77
CA ASP A 154 12.11 14.68 17.24
C ASP A 154 11.51 15.46 16.05
N SER A 155 10.86 16.61 16.30
CA SER A 155 10.27 17.43 15.25
C SER A 155 11.29 18.07 14.30
N ASP A 156 12.53 18.24 14.78
CA ASP A 156 13.61 18.96 14.09
C ASP A 156 14.56 17.99 13.39
N ASN A 157 14.53 16.71 13.78
CA ASN A 157 15.29 15.60 13.22
C ASN A 157 14.34 14.45 12.82
N SER A 158 13.89 14.47 11.56
CA SER A 158 12.95 13.46 11.07
C SER A 158 13.20 13.07 9.62
N ILE A 159 12.92 11.80 9.31
CA ILE A 159 12.88 11.27 7.95
C ILE A 159 11.48 10.72 7.72
N LYS A 160 10.78 11.26 6.71
CA LYS A 160 9.45 10.80 6.30
C LYS A 160 9.50 10.38 4.83
N LEU A 161 8.95 9.22 4.51
CA LEU A 161 8.79 8.76 3.14
C LEU A 161 7.34 8.87 2.70
N SER A 162 7.11 9.69 1.68
CA SER A 162 5.86 9.69 0.90
C SER A 162 6.10 8.97 -0.41
N GLY A 163 5.05 8.58 -1.12
CA GLY A 163 5.22 7.87 -2.38
C GLY A 163 4.11 8.12 -3.39
N PHE A 164 4.46 8.16 -4.66
CA PHE A 164 3.54 8.14 -5.78
C PHE A 164 3.63 6.79 -6.49
N TYR A 165 2.48 6.21 -6.83
CA TYR A 165 2.40 4.88 -7.42
C TYR A 165 1.44 4.91 -8.60
N ILE A 166 1.81 4.22 -9.68
CA ILE A 166 0.92 3.90 -10.80
C ILE A 166 1.06 2.40 -11.05
N GLY A 167 -0.05 1.68 -11.12
CA GLY A 167 -0.03 0.23 -11.34
C GLY A 167 -1.14 -0.27 -12.23
N VAL A 168 -0.96 -1.53 -12.64
CA VAL A 168 -1.97 -2.35 -13.31
C VAL A 168 -2.14 -3.63 -12.50
N GLY A 169 -3.38 -4.02 -12.28
CA GLY A 169 -3.79 -5.25 -11.63
C GLY A 169 -4.58 -6.14 -12.56
N TYR A 170 -4.47 -7.45 -12.33
CA TYR A 170 -5.26 -8.49 -12.97
C TYR A 170 -6.03 -9.25 -11.89
N ARG A 171 -7.36 -9.28 -12.02
CA ARG A 171 -8.28 -10.05 -11.17
C ARG A 171 -8.41 -11.48 -11.72
N PHE A 172 -8.45 -12.47 -10.83
CA PHE A 172 -8.58 -13.89 -11.16
C PHE A 172 -9.56 -14.61 -10.24
#